data_AF-A0A6N6JQ30-F1
#
_entry.id   AF-A0A6N6JQ30-F1
#
_cell.length_a   1.000
_cell.length_b   1.000
_cell.length_c   1.000
_cell.angle_alpha   90.00
_cell.angle_beta   90.00
_cell.angle_gamma   90.00
#
_symmetry.space_group_name_H-M   'P 1'
#
loop_
_entity.id
_entity.type
_entity.pdbx_description
1 polymer ?
#
loop_
_entity_poly.entity_id
_entity_poly.type
_entity_poly.pdbx_seq_one_letter_code
_entity_poly.pdbx_strand_id
1 'polypeptide(L)'
;SLNGDVHTIPNGQISLTTNQTKLWSRTIVDINVAHEENVEDIMAVLDAVARAMQQDEVWGRKILDSVVMGVQGLGENAVVIRVLLKTRAGEQWGAAREYHKRVKLKFDELGIEIPRPQRVVSHRATDEKASASAMRKKRAAVLRFVRASRGEALPDELELAAMSVEERDRAATLAKLTTDKPAGSGPDAKAQAAGPPDAERLAERMAQDAAAVPRPESPPPAPDVQPKAAPGEGPRPAS
;
A
#
# COMPACT_ATOMS: atom_id res chain seq x y z
N SER A 1 38.64 -1.05 -12.63
CA SER A 1 37.71 0.10 -12.70
C SER A 1 36.90 0.00 -13.98
N LEU A 2 35.63 0.42 -14.00
CA LEU A 2 34.83 0.49 -15.24
C LEU A 2 35.47 1.45 -16.28
N ASN A 3 36.43 2.26 -15.82
CA ASN A 3 37.24 3.19 -16.61
C ASN A 3 38.56 2.59 -17.15
N GLY A 4 38.81 1.28 -16.95
CA GLY A 4 40.00 0.62 -17.49
C GLY A 4 41.28 0.73 -16.64
N ASP A 5 41.19 1.24 -15.41
CA ASP A 5 42.36 1.40 -14.53
C ASP A 5 42.97 0.06 -14.08
N VAL A 6 44.31 0.01 -14.06
CA VAL A 6 45.11 -1.12 -13.53
C VAL A 6 45.59 -0.80 -12.13
N HIS A 7 45.29 -1.68 -11.17
CA HIS A 7 45.78 -1.59 -9.81
C HIS A 7 46.74 -2.76 -9.51
N THR A 8 47.95 -2.45 -9.06
CA THR A 8 48.93 -3.44 -8.63
C THR A 8 49.07 -3.38 -7.11
N ILE A 9 48.76 -4.48 -6.42
CA ILE A 9 48.83 -4.59 -4.94
C ILE A 9 49.82 -5.71 -4.59
N PRO A 10 50.88 -5.45 -3.81
CA PRO A 10 51.81 -6.48 -3.36
C PRO A 10 51.11 -7.51 -2.46
N ASN A 11 51.40 -8.80 -2.64
CA ASN A 11 50.78 -9.88 -1.87
C ASN A 11 50.96 -9.74 -0.35
N GLY A 12 52.08 -9.16 0.11
CA GLY A 12 52.35 -8.95 1.54
C GLY A 12 51.46 -7.91 2.23
N GLN A 13 50.70 -7.11 1.47
CA GLN A 13 49.75 -6.13 1.99
C GLN A 13 48.31 -6.66 2.07
N ILE A 14 48.04 -7.86 1.54
CA ILE A 14 46.70 -8.45 1.51
C ILE A 14 46.44 -9.17 2.84
N SER A 15 45.68 -8.54 3.74
CA SER A 15 45.31 -9.13 5.03
C SER A 15 44.02 -9.96 4.97
N LEU A 16 43.09 -9.63 4.07
CA LEU A 16 41.81 -10.31 3.89
C LEU A 16 41.36 -10.25 2.43
N THR A 17 40.92 -11.39 1.90
CA THR A 17 40.36 -11.49 0.53
C THR A 17 38.91 -11.92 0.59
N THR A 18 38.01 -11.09 0.05
CA THR A 18 36.60 -11.45 -0.16
C THR A 18 36.37 -11.79 -1.62
N ASN A 19 36.05 -13.05 -1.92
CA ASN A 19 35.74 -13.51 -3.28
C ASN A 19 34.22 -13.53 -3.47
N GLN A 20 33.69 -12.59 -4.26
CA GLN A 20 32.26 -12.44 -4.52
C GLN A 20 31.71 -13.41 -5.58
N THR A 21 32.57 -14.25 -6.18
CA THR A 21 32.24 -15.15 -7.30
C THR A 21 32.60 -16.60 -7.01
N LYS A 22 32.94 -16.97 -5.77
CA LYS A 22 33.22 -18.37 -5.42
C LYS A 22 31.90 -19.09 -5.12
N LEU A 23 31.59 -20.12 -5.91
CA LEU A 23 30.37 -20.96 -5.85
C LEU A 23 29.10 -20.27 -6.37
N TRP A 24 28.68 -19.18 -5.74
CA TRP A 24 27.47 -18.44 -6.08
C TRP A 24 27.67 -16.96 -5.78
N SER A 25 26.86 -16.13 -6.43
CA SER A 25 26.79 -14.71 -6.15
C SER A 25 25.37 -14.35 -5.75
N ARG A 26 25.20 -13.22 -5.05
CA ARG A 26 23.88 -12.70 -4.71
C ARG A 26 23.81 -11.26 -5.14
N THR A 27 22.70 -10.89 -5.78
CA THR A 27 22.36 -9.51 -6.04
C THR A 27 21.22 -9.07 -5.15
N ILE A 28 21.31 -7.82 -4.72
CA ILE A 28 20.29 -7.12 -3.94
C ILE A 28 19.64 -6.14 -4.89
N VAL A 29 18.32 -6.24 -5.02
CA VAL A 29 17.52 -5.37 -5.87
C VAL A 29 16.51 -4.64 -4.98
N ASP A 30 16.63 -3.32 -4.95
CA ASP A 30 15.73 -2.43 -4.21
C ASP A 30 14.78 -1.77 -5.21
N ILE A 31 13.48 -2.03 -5.05
CA ILE A 31 12.40 -1.49 -5.88
C ILE A 31 11.66 -0.42 -5.07
N ASN A 32 11.52 0.76 -5.67
CA ASN A 32 10.78 1.87 -5.08
C ASN A 32 9.36 1.88 -5.62
N VAL A 33 8.39 1.99 -4.71
CA VAL A 33 6.97 2.00 -5.06
C VAL A 33 6.26 3.16 -4.36
N ALA A 34 5.20 3.70 -4.97
CA ALA A 34 4.44 4.81 -4.40
C ALA A 34 3.77 4.40 -3.06
N HIS A 35 3.52 5.38 -2.19
CA HIS A 35 2.94 5.12 -0.86
C HIS A 35 1.45 4.76 -0.94
N GLU A 36 0.80 5.09 -2.03
CA GLU A 36 -0.62 4.85 -2.30
C GLU A 36 -0.93 3.39 -2.67
N GLU A 37 0.09 2.62 -3.06
CA GLU A 37 -0.07 1.25 -3.54
C GLU A 37 -0.10 0.22 -2.40
N ASN A 38 -0.77 -0.90 -2.62
CA ASN A 38 -0.80 -1.99 -1.65
C ASN A 38 0.51 -2.80 -1.67
N VAL A 39 1.26 -2.70 -0.59
CA VAL A 39 2.56 -3.38 -0.42
C VAL A 39 2.45 -4.90 -0.54
N GLU A 40 1.38 -5.53 -0.04
CA GLU A 40 1.21 -6.99 -0.11
C GLU A 40 1.05 -7.47 -1.56
N ASP A 41 0.22 -6.77 -2.33
CA ASP A 41 0.00 -7.09 -3.74
C ASP A 41 1.29 -6.91 -4.55
N ILE A 42 2.04 -5.83 -4.29
CA ILE A 42 3.31 -5.59 -4.96
C ILE A 42 4.34 -6.67 -4.61
N MET A 43 4.44 -7.08 -3.35
CA MET A 43 5.34 -8.17 -2.96
C MET A 43 5.00 -9.47 -3.70
N ALA A 44 3.71 -9.78 -3.87
CA ALA A 44 3.27 -10.94 -4.64
C ALA A 44 3.64 -10.81 -6.14
N VAL A 45 3.48 -9.63 -6.73
CA VAL A 45 3.91 -9.36 -8.12
C VAL A 45 5.41 -9.54 -8.29
N LEU A 46 6.21 -8.98 -7.37
CA LEU A 46 7.68 -9.11 -7.40
C LEU A 46 8.13 -10.57 -7.28
N ASP A 47 7.51 -11.34 -6.38
CA ASP A 47 7.78 -12.78 -6.26
C ASP A 47 7.41 -13.53 -7.55
N ALA A 48 6.25 -13.22 -8.15
CA ALA A 48 5.82 -13.81 -9.40
C ALA A 48 6.79 -13.52 -10.56
N VAL A 49 7.32 -12.28 -10.65
CA VAL A 49 8.33 -11.91 -11.64
C VAL A 49 9.63 -12.68 -11.42
N ALA A 50 10.07 -12.84 -10.16
CA ALA A 50 11.28 -13.59 -9.84
C ALA A 50 11.14 -15.07 -10.21
N ARG A 51 10.00 -15.69 -9.90
CA ARG A 51 9.69 -17.08 -10.28
C ARG A 51 9.59 -17.26 -11.78
N ALA A 52 8.93 -16.35 -12.50
CA ALA A 52 8.86 -16.39 -13.95
C ALA A 52 10.26 -16.28 -14.58
N MET A 53 11.16 -15.49 -13.97
CA MET A 53 12.56 -15.41 -14.41
C MET A 53 13.37 -16.68 -14.11
N GLN A 54 13.04 -17.41 -13.05
CA GLN A 54 13.63 -18.72 -12.75
C GLN A 54 13.16 -19.83 -13.70
N GLN A 55 11.96 -19.71 -14.27
CA GLN A 55 11.41 -20.69 -15.21
C GLN A 55 11.81 -20.43 -16.67
N ASP A 56 12.48 -19.30 -16.93
CA ASP A 56 12.97 -18.91 -18.24
C ASP A 56 14.12 -19.81 -18.73
N GLU A 57 14.14 -20.19 -20.00
CA GLU A 57 15.15 -21.10 -20.56
C GLU A 57 16.59 -20.53 -20.52
N VAL A 58 16.71 -19.21 -20.59
CA VAL A 58 17.99 -18.50 -20.58
C VAL A 58 18.38 -18.16 -19.15
N TRP A 59 17.46 -17.57 -18.39
CA TRP A 59 17.75 -17.03 -17.05
C TRP A 59 17.59 -18.03 -15.92
N GLY A 60 16.73 -19.04 -16.07
CA GLY A 60 16.50 -20.07 -15.07
C GLY A 60 17.72 -20.89 -14.72
N ARG A 61 18.63 -21.09 -15.68
CA ARG A 61 19.92 -21.76 -15.42
C ARG A 61 20.91 -20.87 -14.65
N LYS A 62 20.68 -19.56 -14.61
CA LYS A 62 21.56 -18.56 -13.98
C LYS A 62 21.10 -18.16 -12.58
N ILE A 63 19.79 -18.20 -12.32
CA ILE A 63 19.19 -17.93 -11.02
C ILE A 63 19.03 -19.26 -10.27
N LEU A 64 19.60 -19.32 -9.07
CA LEU A 64 19.51 -20.49 -8.20
C LEU A 64 18.35 -20.38 -7.22
N ASP A 65 18.06 -19.17 -6.75
CA ASP A 65 17.01 -18.90 -5.76
C ASP A 65 16.62 -17.41 -5.77
N SER A 66 15.44 -17.09 -5.26
CA SER A 66 14.95 -15.71 -5.09
C SER A 66 14.13 -15.57 -3.82
N VAL A 67 14.38 -14.52 -3.05
CA VAL A 67 13.66 -14.23 -1.81
C VAL A 67 13.27 -12.77 -1.79
N VAL A 68 11.96 -12.50 -1.66
CA VAL A 68 11.45 -11.15 -1.36
C VAL A 68 11.60 -10.93 0.15
N MET A 69 12.42 -9.97 0.56
CA MET A 69 12.63 -9.64 1.98
C MET A 69 11.52 -8.75 2.55
N GLY A 70 10.71 -8.15 1.69
CA GLY A 70 9.68 -7.18 2.06
C GLY A 70 10.21 -5.75 2.16
N VAL A 71 9.50 -4.92 2.93
CA VAL A 71 9.81 -3.48 3.09
C VAL A 71 11.11 -3.30 3.87
N GLN A 72 12.10 -2.67 3.25
CA GLN A 72 13.35 -2.28 3.91
C GLN A 72 13.30 -0.89 4.53
N GLY A 73 12.51 0.00 3.94
CA GLY A 73 12.47 1.38 4.37
C GLY A 73 11.32 2.15 3.76
N LEU A 74 10.97 3.24 4.44
CA LEU A 74 9.98 4.22 4.01
C LEU A 74 10.75 5.50 3.67
N GLY A 75 10.94 5.75 2.39
CA GLY A 75 11.56 6.96 1.85
C GLY A 75 10.55 8.11 1.72
N GLU A 76 11.07 9.30 1.40
CA GLU A 76 10.27 10.53 1.33
C GLU A 76 9.05 10.41 0.40
N ASN A 77 9.22 9.77 -0.77
CA ASN A 77 8.17 9.61 -1.76
C ASN A 77 7.93 8.15 -2.16
N ALA A 78 8.55 7.19 -1.45
CA ALA A 78 8.52 5.79 -1.87
C ALA A 78 8.65 4.80 -0.71
N VAL A 79 7.99 3.66 -0.84
CA VAL A 79 8.28 2.44 -0.08
C VAL A 79 9.37 1.65 -0.80
N VAL A 80 10.43 1.26 -0.09
CA VAL A 80 11.55 0.49 -0.64
C VAL A 80 11.33 -0.98 -0.31
N ILE A 81 11.12 -1.80 -1.33
CA ILE A 81 10.98 -3.26 -1.21
C ILE A 81 12.25 -3.93 -1.72
N ARG A 82 12.82 -4.84 -0.93
CA ARG A 82 14.05 -5.55 -1.30
C ARG A 82 13.79 -6.96 -1.74
N VAL A 83 14.43 -7.32 -2.84
CA VAL A 83 14.47 -8.67 -3.38
C VAL A 83 15.91 -9.13 -3.47
N LEU A 84 16.16 -10.36 -3.01
CA LEU A 84 17.43 -11.04 -3.12
C LEU A 84 17.34 -12.07 -4.24
N LEU A 85 18.29 -12.03 -5.17
CA LEU A 85 18.44 -13.07 -6.19
C LEU A 85 19.78 -13.76 -5.97
N LYS A 86 19.75 -15.07 -5.72
CA LYS A 86 20.92 -15.93 -5.69
C LYS A 86 21.20 -16.40 -7.11
N THR A 87 22.39 -16.14 -7.60
CA THR A 87 22.78 -16.43 -8.99
C THR A 87 24.04 -17.28 -9.03
N ARG A 88 24.34 -17.81 -10.22
CA ARG A 88 25.68 -18.29 -10.53
C ARG A 88 26.69 -17.15 -10.42
N ALA A 89 27.92 -17.55 -10.15
CA ALA A 89 29.05 -16.65 -10.03
C ALA A 89 29.20 -15.76 -11.29
N GLY A 90 29.30 -14.44 -11.11
CA GLY A 90 29.50 -13.48 -12.20
C GLY A 90 28.22 -13.01 -12.91
N GLU A 91 27.10 -13.70 -12.70
CA GLU A 91 25.82 -13.38 -13.35
C GLU A 91 24.98 -12.35 -12.56
N GLN A 92 25.43 -11.92 -11.38
CA GLN A 92 24.66 -11.07 -10.46
C GLN A 92 24.20 -9.75 -11.09
N TRP A 93 25.04 -9.11 -11.90
CA TRP A 93 24.70 -7.84 -12.57
C TRP A 93 23.81 -8.04 -13.80
N GLY A 94 23.93 -9.18 -14.49
CA GLY A 94 23.03 -9.55 -15.57
C GLY A 94 21.63 -9.80 -15.04
N ALA A 95 21.53 -10.62 -13.98
CA ALA A 95 20.27 -10.97 -13.34
C ALA A 95 19.57 -9.73 -12.76
N ALA A 96 20.31 -8.84 -12.10
CA ALA A 96 19.74 -7.60 -11.56
C ALA A 96 19.10 -6.72 -12.66
N ARG A 97 19.80 -6.56 -13.80
CA ARG A 97 19.33 -5.74 -14.92
C ARG A 97 18.10 -6.34 -15.60
N GLU A 98 18.13 -7.64 -15.86
CA GLU A 98 16.97 -8.32 -16.46
C GLU A 98 15.77 -8.32 -15.51
N TYR A 99 16.00 -8.54 -14.21
CA TYR A 99 14.93 -8.46 -13.22
C TYR A 99 14.30 -7.06 -13.18
N HIS A 100 15.10 -5.97 -13.14
CA HIS A 100 14.58 -4.60 -13.24
C HIS A 100 13.75 -4.38 -14.50
N LYS A 101 14.20 -4.88 -15.65
CA LYS A 101 13.47 -4.78 -16.92
C LYS A 101 12.10 -5.46 -16.81
N ARG A 102 12.05 -6.70 -16.29
CA ARG A 102 10.79 -7.46 -16.15
C ARG A 102 9.85 -6.81 -15.14
N VAL A 103 10.37 -6.32 -14.02
CA VAL A 103 9.58 -5.56 -13.03
C VAL A 103 8.97 -4.32 -13.67
N LYS A 104 9.75 -3.54 -14.44
CA LYS A 104 9.23 -2.35 -15.13
C LYS A 104 8.08 -2.68 -16.08
N LEU A 105 8.27 -3.69 -16.94
CA LEU A 105 7.22 -4.13 -17.87
C LEU A 105 5.97 -4.59 -17.13
N LYS A 106 6.15 -5.35 -16.03
CA LYS A 106 5.02 -5.85 -15.25
C LYS A 106 4.27 -4.74 -14.51
N PHE A 107 4.98 -3.74 -14.02
CA PHE A 107 4.37 -2.57 -13.37
C PHE A 107 3.57 -1.76 -14.38
N ASP A 108 4.08 -1.59 -15.61
CA ASP A 108 3.35 -0.92 -16.70
C ASP A 108 2.07 -1.69 -17.09
N GLU A 109 2.14 -3.02 -17.16
CA GLU A 109 0.97 -3.87 -17.45
C GLU A 109 -0.13 -3.77 -16.37
N LEU A 110 0.27 -3.68 -15.10
CA LEU A 110 -0.64 -3.66 -13.96
C LEU A 110 -1.07 -2.24 -13.55
N GLY A 111 -0.48 -1.22 -14.17
CA GLY A 111 -0.73 0.18 -13.81
C GLY A 111 -0.17 0.60 -12.46
N ILE A 112 0.83 -0.12 -11.94
CA ILE A 112 1.47 0.20 -10.65
C ILE A 112 2.35 1.44 -10.82
N GLU A 113 2.06 2.49 -10.05
CA GLU A 113 2.78 3.75 -10.21
C GLU A 113 4.19 3.70 -9.60
N ILE A 114 5.20 4.02 -10.42
CA ILE A 114 6.56 4.22 -9.94
C ILE A 114 6.65 5.65 -9.36
N PRO A 115 7.15 5.79 -8.12
CA PRO A 115 7.10 7.05 -7.40
C PRO A 115 7.89 8.13 -8.15
N ARG A 116 7.20 9.23 -8.42
CA ARG A 116 7.80 10.46 -8.94
C ARG A 116 7.97 11.44 -7.78
N PRO A 117 8.98 12.32 -7.81
CA PRO A 117 9.10 13.36 -6.80
C PRO A 117 7.85 14.23 -6.81
N GLN A 118 7.04 14.15 -5.76
CA GLN A 118 5.87 15.02 -5.59
C GLN A 118 6.22 16.13 -4.58
N ARG A 119 5.78 17.36 -4.87
CA ARG A 119 5.88 18.46 -3.93
C ARG A 119 4.50 19.06 -3.73
N VAL A 120 3.91 18.81 -2.57
CA VAL A 120 2.65 19.44 -2.16
C VAL A 120 2.96 20.84 -1.62
N VAL A 121 2.49 21.86 -2.32
CA VAL A 121 2.54 23.25 -1.85
C VAL A 121 1.19 23.59 -1.22
N SER A 122 1.12 23.52 0.10
CA SER A 122 -0.10 23.87 0.83
C SER A 122 -0.24 25.39 0.92
N HIS A 123 -1.18 25.96 0.17
CA HIS A 123 -1.66 27.32 0.41
C HIS A 123 -2.57 27.29 1.64
N ARG A 124 -2.04 27.67 2.80
CA ARG A 124 -2.78 27.67 4.07
C ARG A 124 -3.87 28.75 4.03
N ALA A 125 -5.10 28.36 3.70
CA ALA A 125 -6.30 29.05 4.19
C ALA A 125 -6.59 28.51 5.60
N THR A 126 -6.83 29.42 6.54
CA THR A 126 -6.99 29.11 7.97
C THR A 126 -8.34 28.47 8.28
N ASP A 127 -8.38 27.14 8.29
CA ASP A 127 -9.45 26.36 8.95
C ASP A 127 -8.90 25.62 10.18
N GLU A 128 -8.64 26.37 11.25
CA GLU A 128 -8.08 25.87 12.51
C GLU A 128 -8.99 24.83 13.20
N LYS A 129 -10.31 24.95 13.07
CA LYS A 129 -11.27 24.09 13.78
C LYS A 129 -11.32 22.66 13.21
N ALA A 130 -11.19 22.50 11.89
CA ALA A 130 -11.18 21.19 11.24
C ALA A 130 -9.88 20.42 11.55
N SER A 131 -8.75 21.13 11.55
CA SER A 131 -7.43 20.54 11.87
C SER A 131 -7.35 20.03 13.32
N ALA A 132 -7.90 20.78 14.28
CA ALA A 132 -7.91 20.40 15.68
C ALA A 132 -8.72 19.11 15.96
N SER A 133 -9.86 18.92 15.28
CA SER A 133 -10.68 17.71 15.41
C SER A 133 -9.99 16.47 14.83
N ALA A 134 -9.38 16.59 13.64
CA ALA A 134 -8.63 15.51 13.00
C ALA A 134 -7.43 15.07 13.84
N MET A 135 -6.71 16.02 14.45
CA MET A 135 -5.56 15.74 15.30
C MET A 135 -5.94 14.98 16.58
N ARG A 136 -7.08 15.34 17.20
CA ARG A 136 -7.63 14.61 18.36
C ARG A 136 -7.97 13.16 18.01
N LYS A 137 -8.66 12.94 16.89
CA LYS A 137 -9.03 11.59 16.41
C LYS A 137 -7.79 10.73 16.14
N LYS A 138 -6.76 11.29 15.50
CA LYS A 138 -5.49 10.59 15.23
C LYS A 138 -4.76 10.23 16.53
N ARG A 139 -4.69 11.15 17.50
CA ARG A 139 -4.07 10.91 18.81
C ARG A 139 -4.79 9.79 19.59
N ALA A 140 -6.12 9.79 19.61
CA ALA A 140 -6.90 8.74 20.25
C ALA A 140 -6.66 7.37 19.60
N ALA A 141 -6.64 7.30 18.26
CA ALA A 141 -6.35 6.06 17.54
C ALA A 141 -4.95 5.50 17.86
N VAL A 142 -3.93 6.37 17.93
CA VAL A 142 -2.57 5.98 18.33
C VAL A 142 -2.55 5.46 19.77
N LEU A 143 -3.21 6.15 20.70
CA LEU A 143 -3.28 5.72 22.10
C LEU A 143 -3.96 4.35 22.24
N ARG A 144 -5.04 4.10 21.49
CA ARG A 144 -5.70 2.79 21.46
C ARG A 144 -4.78 1.70 20.92
N PHE A 145 -4.07 1.94 19.82
CA PHE A 145 -3.12 0.97 19.26
C PHE A 145 -1.98 0.65 20.24
N VAL A 146 -1.38 1.67 20.85
CA VAL A 146 -0.29 1.50 21.83
C VAL A 146 -0.78 0.71 23.05
N ARG A 147 -1.98 0.99 23.55
CA ARG A 147 -2.58 0.27 24.68
C ARG A 147 -2.91 -1.19 24.34
N ALA A 148 -3.50 -1.42 23.16
CA ALA A 148 -3.81 -2.77 22.67
C ALA A 148 -2.55 -3.63 22.53
N SER A 149 -1.45 -3.05 22.04
CA SER A 149 -0.15 -3.74 21.95
C SER A 149 0.47 -4.08 23.31
N ARG A 150 -0.01 -3.45 24.39
CA ARG A 150 0.46 -3.62 25.78
C ARG A 150 -0.45 -4.52 26.64
N GLY A 151 -1.57 -5.00 26.10
CA GLY A 151 -2.48 -5.92 26.80
C GLY A 151 -3.35 -5.29 27.90
N GLU A 152 -3.48 -3.96 27.95
CA GLU A 152 -4.30 -3.25 28.95
C GLU A 152 -5.77 -3.10 28.46
N ALA A 153 -6.75 -3.44 29.29
CA ALA A 153 -8.19 -3.46 28.93
C ALA A 153 -8.95 -2.16 29.29
N LEU A 154 -9.72 -1.66 28.31
CA LEU A 154 -10.77 -0.60 28.28
C LEU A 154 -10.49 0.79 28.90
N PRO A 155 -11.16 1.87 28.43
CA PRO A 155 -10.72 3.25 28.64
C PRO A 155 -11.15 3.85 29.99
N ASP A 156 -10.21 4.48 30.69
CA ASP A 156 -10.51 5.45 31.77
C ASP A 156 -11.30 6.64 31.22
N GLU A 157 -12.06 7.30 32.09
CA GLU A 157 -13.01 8.41 31.84
C GLU A 157 -12.53 9.55 30.91
N LEU A 158 -11.24 9.60 30.57
CA LEU A 158 -10.66 10.52 29.58
C LEU A 158 -11.10 10.29 28.12
N GLU A 159 -11.56 9.10 27.70
CA GLU A 159 -12.10 8.93 26.32
C GLU A 159 -13.53 9.48 26.17
N LEU A 160 -14.35 9.50 27.24
CA LEU A 160 -15.62 10.25 27.25
C LEU A 160 -15.36 11.75 27.00
N ALA A 161 -14.20 12.24 27.44
CA ALA A 161 -13.78 13.62 27.26
C ALA A 161 -13.33 13.99 25.81
N ALA A 162 -13.30 13.03 24.88
CA ALA A 162 -12.98 13.26 23.47
C ALA A 162 -14.22 13.39 22.56
N MET A 163 -15.42 13.04 23.05
CA MET A 163 -16.70 13.24 22.34
C MET A 163 -17.10 14.72 22.34
N SER A 164 -17.73 15.19 21.26
CA SER A 164 -18.23 16.58 21.23
C SER A 164 -19.27 16.80 22.32
N VAL A 165 -19.42 18.03 22.81
CA VAL A 165 -20.36 18.39 23.89
C VAL A 165 -21.77 17.87 23.58
N GLU A 166 -22.16 17.87 22.30
CA GLU A 166 -23.48 17.42 21.81
C GLU A 166 -23.71 15.89 21.91
N GLU A 167 -22.64 15.08 21.90
CA GLU A 167 -22.75 13.62 22.03
C GLU A 167 -22.76 13.18 23.50
N ARG A 168 -22.10 13.94 24.39
CA ARG A 168 -22.18 13.75 25.84
C ARG A 168 -23.58 14.03 26.36
N ASP A 169 -24.22 15.07 25.84
CA ASP A 169 -25.59 15.42 26.25
C ASP A 169 -26.59 14.35 25.82
N ARG A 170 -26.44 13.74 24.64
CA ARG A 170 -27.29 12.62 24.19
C ARG A 170 -27.11 11.36 25.02
N ALA A 171 -25.88 11.00 25.40
CA ALA A 171 -25.60 9.85 26.26
C ALA A 171 -26.11 10.05 27.70
N ALA A 172 -25.96 11.26 28.25
CA ALA A 172 -26.49 11.62 29.57
C ALA A 172 -28.03 11.67 29.60
N THR A 173 -28.66 12.05 28.49
CA THR A 173 -30.12 12.08 28.34
C THR A 173 -30.70 10.67 28.22
N LEU A 174 -30.03 9.77 27.50
CA LEU A 174 -30.43 8.36 27.37
C LEU A 174 -30.29 7.60 28.71
N ALA A 175 -29.26 7.89 29.51
CA ALA A 175 -29.05 7.28 30.83
C ALA A 175 -30.12 7.70 31.87
N LYS A 176 -30.60 8.95 31.81
CA LYS A 176 -31.64 9.48 32.72
C LYS A 176 -33.05 8.92 32.45
N LEU A 177 -33.31 8.42 31.24
CA LEU A 177 -34.61 7.83 30.90
C LEU A 177 -34.77 6.37 31.40
N THR A 178 -33.68 5.74 31.87
CA THR A 178 -33.69 4.33 32.34
C THR A 178 -33.82 4.18 33.86
N THR A 179 -33.70 5.29 34.61
CA THR A 179 -33.72 5.29 36.08
C THR A 179 -34.89 6.13 36.58
N ASP A 180 -36.12 5.65 36.39
CA ASP A 180 -37.16 5.88 37.40
C ASP A 180 -38.24 4.79 37.36
N LYS A 181 -38.16 3.86 38.31
CA LYS A 181 -39.29 3.02 38.70
C LYS A 181 -39.11 2.62 40.17
N PRO A 182 -39.90 3.15 41.12
CA PRO A 182 -39.94 2.63 42.48
C PRO A 182 -40.76 1.33 42.54
N ALA A 183 -40.36 0.47 43.48
CA ALA A 183 -40.92 -0.86 43.70
C ALA A 183 -42.23 -0.86 44.52
N GLY A 184 -43.17 -1.73 44.14
CA GLY A 184 -43.94 -2.58 45.08
C GLY A 184 -45.40 -2.22 45.43
N SER A 185 -46.37 -2.92 44.80
CA SER A 185 -47.55 -3.58 45.42
C SER A 185 -48.44 -4.20 44.32
N GLY A 186 -48.75 -5.50 44.41
CA GLY A 186 -49.66 -6.22 43.47
C GLY A 186 -51.09 -6.31 44.04
N PRO A 187 -51.96 -7.25 43.58
CA PRO A 187 -52.02 -8.03 42.33
C PRO A 187 -53.35 -7.77 41.57
N ASP A 188 -53.66 -8.59 40.54
CA ASP A 188 -54.94 -8.71 39.79
C ASP A 188 -55.13 -7.84 38.53
N ALA A 189 -54.98 -8.45 37.35
CA ALA A 189 -56.02 -8.49 36.30
C ALA A 189 -55.52 -9.17 35.02
N LYS A 190 -56.34 -10.10 34.52
CA LYS A 190 -56.25 -10.80 33.23
C LYS A 190 -56.24 -9.80 32.04
N ALA A 191 -55.53 -10.15 30.95
CA ALA A 191 -56.13 -10.52 29.64
C ALA A 191 -55.17 -10.27 28.44
N GLN A 192 -55.03 -11.32 27.62
CA GLN A 192 -55.06 -11.35 26.14
C GLN A 192 -53.91 -10.79 25.27
N ALA A 193 -53.14 -11.75 24.73
CA ALA A 193 -52.96 -12.07 23.30
C ALA A 193 -52.79 -10.96 22.25
N ALA A 194 -51.60 -10.91 21.62
CA ALA A 194 -51.40 -10.66 20.19
C ALA A 194 -50.01 -11.16 19.76
N GLY A 195 -49.94 -12.00 18.72
CA GLY A 195 -48.69 -12.54 18.15
C GLY A 195 -47.94 -11.54 17.25
N PRO A 196 -46.70 -11.83 16.84
CA PRO A 196 -45.87 -10.92 16.05
C PRO A 196 -46.25 -10.92 14.56
N PRO A 197 -46.26 -9.78 13.85
CA PRO A 197 -46.38 -9.76 12.39
C PRO A 197 -45.01 -9.65 11.70
N ASP A 198 -44.79 -10.60 10.79
CA ASP A 198 -44.29 -10.41 9.43
C ASP A 198 -42.91 -9.77 9.21
N ALA A 199 -41.86 -10.56 9.45
CA ALA A 199 -40.50 -10.31 8.98
C ALA A 199 -40.30 -10.52 7.46
N GLU A 200 -41.29 -11.07 6.74
CA GLU A 200 -41.16 -11.39 5.30
C GLU A 200 -41.51 -10.22 4.36
N ARG A 201 -42.28 -9.21 4.79
CA ARG A 201 -42.68 -8.09 3.91
C ARG A 201 -41.62 -6.99 3.75
N LEU A 202 -40.56 -7.00 4.57
CA LEU A 202 -39.48 -6.02 4.48
C LEU A 202 -38.45 -6.39 3.41
N ALA A 203 -38.29 -7.69 3.10
CA ALA A 203 -37.32 -8.18 2.12
C ALA A 203 -37.71 -7.86 0.67
N GLU A 204 -39.01 -7.85 0.34
CA GLU A 204 -39.47 -7.57 -1.03
C GLU A 204 -39.39 -6.09 -1.43
N ARG A 205 -39.35 -5.18 -0.46
CA ARG A 205 -39.33 -3.73 -0.72
C ARG A 205 -37.92 -3.18 -1.00
N MET A 206 -36.87 -3.93 -0.63
CA MET A 206 -35.48 -3.55 -0.91
C MET A 206 -34.98 -4.00 -2.29
N ALA A 207 -35.73 -4.87 -2.99
CA ALA A 207 -35.37 -5.35 -4.33
C ALA A 207 -35.81 -4.39 -5.47
N GLN A 208 -36.68 -3.40 -5.19
CA GLN A 208 -37.24 -2.51 -6.23
C GLN A 208 -36.50 -1.16 -6.38
N ASP A 209 -35.62 -0.76 -5.45
CA ASP A 209 -34.88 0.51 -5.52
C ASP A 209 -33.52 0.42 -6.26
N ALA A 210 -33.15 -0.75 -6.77
CA ALA A 210 -31.88 -0.98 -7.48
C ALA A 210 -31.89 -0.62 -8.99
N ALA A 211 -32.96 0.02 -9.50
CA ALA A 211 -33.14 0.26 -10.93
C ALA A 211 -32.88 1.70 -11.42
N ALA A 212 -32.17 2.54 -10.67
CA ALA A 212 -31.84 3.91 -11.10
C ALA A 212 -30.42 4.34 -10.74
N VAL A 213 -29.42 3.78 -11.45
CA VAL A 213 -28.07 4.37 -11.53
C VAL A 213 -27.77 4.66 -13.01
N PRO A 214 -27.64 5.92 -13.45
CA PRO A 214 -27.22 6.22 -14.81
C PRO A 214 -25.75 5.84 -15.02
N ARG A 215 -25.46 5.24 -16.19
CA ARG A 215 -24.10 4.84 -16.60
C ARG A 215 -23.20 6.09 -16.80
N PRO A 216 -21.91 6.05 -16.44
CA PRO A 216 -21.00 7.13 -16.80
C PRO A 216 -20.79 7.18 -18.31
N GLU A 217 -20.88 8.38 -18.88
CA GLU A 217 -20.61 8.68 -20.29
C GLU A 217 -19.17 8.35 -20.67
N SER A 218 -18.97 7.86 -21.89
CA SER A 218 -17.65 7.56 -22.46
C SER A 218 -16.83 8.84 -22.63
N PRO A 219 -15.50 8.82 -22.38
CA PRO A 219 -14.66 9.99 -22.57
C PRO A 219 -14.58 10.39 -24.07
N PRO A 220 -14.44 11.69 -24.38
CA PRO A 220 -14.34 12.16 -25.76
C PRO A 220 -13.08 11.64 -26.46
N PRO A 221 -13.11 11.47 -27.79
CA PRO A 221 -11.95 11.00 -28.55
C PRO A 221 -10.79 12.01 -28.50
N ALA A 222 -9.57 11.48 -28.45
CA ALA A 222 -8.34 12.26 -28.46
C ALA A 222 -8.21 13.12 -29.74
N PRO A 223 -7.58 14.31 -29.66
CA PRO A 223 -7.33 15.13 -30.83
C PRO A 223 -6.33 14.46 -31.79
N ASP A 224 -6.61 14.53 -33.09
CA ASP A 224 -5.75 14.06 -34.17
C ASP A 224 -4.34 14.68 -34.08
N VAL A 225 -3.36 13.86 -33.74
CA VAL A 225 -1.94 14.22 -33.82
C VAL A 225 -1.48 14.00 -35.25
N GLN A 226 -1.36 15.07 -36.02
CA GLN A 226 -0.71 15.03 -37.34
C GLN A 226 0.73 14.50 -37.19
N PRO A 227 1.21 13.63 -38.11
CA PRO A 227 2.57 13.14 -38.05
C PRO A 227 3.57 14.29 -38.25
N LYS A 228 4.40 14.52 -37.23
CA LYS A 228 5.55 15.42 -37.30
C LYS A 228 6.51 14.90 -38.37
N ALA A 229 6.73 15.71 -39.40
CA ALA A 229 7.66 15.43 -40.50
C ALA A 229 9.05 15.03 -39.97
N ALA A 230 9.61 13.98 -40.56
CA ALA A 230 10.97 13.53 -40.32
C ALA A 230 11.99 14.62 -40.71
N PRO A 231 13.03 14.89 -39.89
CA PRO A 231 14.17 15.66 -40.34
C PRO A 231 14.96 14.84 -41.37
N GLY A 232 15.18 15.45 -42.54
CA GLY A 232 15.80 14.81 -43.70
C GLY A 232 17.20 14.25 -43.46
N GLU A 233 17.49 13.17 -44.21
CA GLU A 233 18.84 12.65 -44.42
C GLU A 233 19.76 13.74 -44.98
N GLY A 234 20.78 14.11 -44.20
CA GLY A 234 21.94 14.82 -44.71
C GLY A 234 22.84 13.88 -45.53
N PRO A 235 23.62 14.41 -46.49
CA PRO A 235 24.33 13.60 -47.47
C PRO A 235 25.48 12.81 -46.83
N ARG A 236 25.60 11.54 -47.22
CA ARG A 236 26.77 10.71 -46.94
C ARG A 236 27.96 11.23 -47.76
N PRO A 237 29.15 11.42 -47.18
CA PRO A 237 30.34 11.68 -47.99
C PRO A 237 30.72 10.40 -48.76
N ALA A 238 31.01 10.60 -50.04
CA ALA A 238 31.52 9.58 -50.94
C ALA A 238 32.98 9.21 -50.59
N SER A 239 33.28 7.92 -50.80
CA SER A 239 34.58 7.27 -51.07
C SER A 239 35.79 7.64 -50.22
#